data_AF-A0A8H8A577-F1
#
_entry.id   AF-A0A8H8A577-F1
#
_cell.length_a   1.000
_cell.length_b   1.000
_cell.length_c   1.000
_cell.angle_alpha   90.00
_cell.angle_beta   90.00
_cell.angle_gamma   90.00
#
_symmetry.space_group_name_H-M   'P 1'
#
loop_
_entity.id
_entity.type
_entity.pdbx_description
1 polymer ?
#
loop_
_entity_poly.entity_id
_entity_poly.type
_entity_poly.pdbx_seq_one_letter_code
_entity_poly.pdbx_strand_id
1 'polypeptide(L)'
;MSQYAIELCYLIIDDFFGPIVATTVKTLLFHGRLSLSEISKISKLHPKYVKEALVVLIQHHFVLFSTSYDELCELTYYEATWREILNLLRYGREIFIAGEILKYIHYYGKVKVHNLYNVFCPSKNKNSKAYISIQSTITKMLQQKYLRVVLPHQIKPEYDLQNQLKNEELEKLRFYGIGETKRNKEALKNMQRRLQILKDEEMDPKLGLVKKDIDTTERKFKKRKRPDEFSYVVDEKAILRVNHEKFINIYRDTDLLHLVENRIGKVTAQVYQHILEQLEIQNNNCYEEDKFINTIEADIIATVSILETLPKDIDLSKTFITALNNEIQSVENLSKKENTSLNIYYSEKNSDSMMIDINEFPDSFFESDISRVEDITYRERLKHIIQHLDALSKDSYAFLLKVETKHFGKWKVDYKQMSNLLQELQYEKVIEHKFGCVATRLLRIIREKGKVDEKQLASIAFLKQQHIRPILMGLTEVGALDIQEIPRRSERLPSSIFLLWFHKFSRAKSILIDDIYQQISHCHRHLKNELKQRQKLLVKIARTDVQEREKELLPLNEQQELINVRAIEEKILTQIFRLDRIIMILRDY
;
A
#
# COMPACT_ATOMS: atom_id res chain seq x y z
N MET A 1 -7.62 17.38 -10.77
CA MET A 1 -8.07 16.83 -9.47
C MET A 1 -9.55 17.10 -9.34
N SER A 2 -10.28 16.27 -8.60
CA SER A 2 -11.69 16.51 -8.29
C SER A 2 -11.86 17.67 -7.32
N GLN A 3 -12.93 18.44 -7.50
CA GLN A 3 -13.30 19.54 -6.61
C GLN A 3 -13.55 19.04 -5.17
N TYR A 4 -14.10 17.84 -5.02
CA TYR A 4 -14.38 17.24 -3.72
C TYR A 4 -13.10 16.86 -2.97
N ALA A 5 -12.07 16.41 -3.69
CA ALA A 5 -10.76 16.14 -3.09
C ALA A 5 -10.12 17.42 -2.53
N ILE A 6 -10.27 18.56 -3.22
CA ILE A 6 -9.77 19.86 -2.76
C ILE A 6 -10.55 20.34 -1.53
N GLU A 7 -11.89 20.17 -1.53
CA GLU A 7 -12.72 20.49 -0.37
C GLU A 7 -12.31 19.66 0.86
N LEU A 8 -12.09 18.35 0.67
CA LEU A 8 -11.65 17.47 1.74
C LEU A 8 -10.28 17.89 2.29
N CYS A 9 -9.31 18.17 1.43
CA CYS A 9 -7.98 18.65 1.85
C CYS A 9 -8.09 19.96 2.64
N TYR A 10 -8.96 20.87 2.22
CA TYR A 10 -9.22 22.12 2.94
C TYR A 10 -9.77 21.86 4.34
N LEU A 11 -10.79 20.99 4.47
CA LEU A 11 -11.40 20.67 5.77
C LEU A 11 -10.39 20.04 6.73
N ILE A 12 -9.59 19.08 6.25
CA ILE A 12 -8.56 18.42 7.05
C ILE A 12 -7.54 19.45 7.56
N ILE A 13 -7.01 20.31 6.68
CA ILE A 13 -5.99 21.29 7.09
C ILE A 13 -6.58 22.35 8.02
N ASP A 14 -7.83 22.75 7.82
CA ASP A 14 -8.51 23.70 8.69
C ASP A 14 -8.65 23.15 10.12
N ASP A 15 -8.90 21.85 10.26
CA ASP A 15 -9.03 21.19 11.56
C ASP A 15 -7.67 21.03 12.28
N PHE A 16 -6.57 20.75 11.56
CA PHE A 16 -5.24 20.54 12.16
C PHE A 16 -4.40 21.82 12.33
N PHE A 17 -4.43 22.73 11.35
CA PHE A 17 -3.51 23.88 11.25
C PHE A 17 -4.24 25.23 11.21
N GLY A 18 -5.58 25.21 11.11
CA GLY A 18 -6.41 26.40 11.13
C GLY A 18 -6.63 27.07 9.75
N PRO A 19 -7.43 28.16 9.73
CA PRO A 19 -8.01 28.68 8.51
C PRO A 19 -7.02 29.39 7.58
N ILE A 20 -5.98 30.01 8.14
CA ILE A 20 -4.95 30.72 7.34
C ILE A 20 -4.18 29.71 6.49
N VAL A 21 -3.74 28.61 7.09
CA VAL A 21 -3.01 27.56 6.39
C VAL A 21 -3.94 26.87 5.37
N ALA A 22 -5.17 26.56 5.78
CA ALA A 22 -6.16 25.94 4.90
C ALA A 22 -6.48 26.79 3.65
N THR A 23 -6.64 28.10 3.81
CA THR A 23 -6.89 29.01 2.68
C THR A 23 -5.69 29.09 1.74
N THR A 24 -4.46 29.14 2.24
CA THR A 24 -3.26 29.09 1.37
C THR A 24 -3.16 27.79 0.58
N VAL A 25 -3.42 26.64 1.20
CA VAL A 25 -3.40 25.34 0.49
C VAL A 25 -4.52 25.27 -0.53
N LYS A 26 -5.73 25.72 -0.17
CA LYS A 26 -6.84 25.79 -1.13
C LYS A 26 -6.45 26.59 -2.36
N THR A 27 -5.83 27.76 -2.21
CA THR A 27 -5.38 28.55 -3.36
C THR A 27 -4.34 27.83 -4.23
N LEU A 28 -3.39 27.13 -3.60
CA LEU A 28 -2.39 26.32 -4.33
C LEU A 28 -3.03 25.12 -5.05
N LEU A 29 -3.99 24.44 -4.44
CA LEU A 29 -4.66 23.29 -5.06
C LEU A 29 -5.57 23.68 -6.22
N PHE A 30 -6.20 24.87 -6.17
CA PHE A 30 -7.07 25.36 -7.26
C PHE A 30 -6.29 25.92 -8.45
N HIS A 31 -5.23 26.70 -8.19
CA HIS A 31 -4.48 27.40 -9.24
C HIS A 31 -3.18 26.69 -9.65
N GLY A 32 -2.75 25.68 -8.90
CA GLY A 32 -1.50 24.96 -9.13
C GLY A 32 -0.28 25.73 -8.61
N ARG A 33 0.77 25.78 -9.44
CA ARG A 33 2.06 26.38 -9.09
C ARG A 33 1.95 27.90 -9.01
N LEU A 34 2.31 28.49 -7.86
CA LEU A 34 2.24 29.94 -7.62
C LEU A 34 3.47 30.47 -6.89
N SER A 35 3.80 31.75 -7.11
CA SER A 35 4.78 32.50 -6.33
C SER A 35 4.17 33.11 -5.06
N LEU A 36 5.00 33.48 -4.10
CA LEU A 36 4.55 34.10 -2.84
C LEU A 36 3.66 35.34 -3.05
N SER A 37 4.05 36.19 -4.00
CA SER A 37 3.32 37.42 -4.33
C SER A 37 1.94 37.12 -4.92
N GLU A 38 1.85 36.10 -5.77
CA GLU A 38 0.57 35.67 -6.36
C GLU A 38 -0.34 35.03 -5.32
N ILE A 39 0.22 34.18 -4.45
CA ILE A 39 -0.54 33.56 -3.35
C ILE A 39 -1.15 34.65 -2.47
N SER A 40 -0.38 35.67 -2.08
CA SER A 40 -0.88 36.77 -1.26
C SER A 40 -2.00 37.56 -1.96
N LYS A 41 -1.87 37.84 -3.26
CA LYS A 41 -2.91 38.53 -4.05
C LYS A 41 -4.20 37.71 -4.18
N ILE A 42 -4.09 36.43 -4.49
CA ILE A 42 -5.23 35.53 -4.72
C ILE A 42 -5.95 35.20 -3.40
N SER A 43 -5.19 34.87 -2.35
CA SER A 43 -5.73 34.54 -1.03
C SER A 43 -6.26 35.76 -0.27
N LYS A 44 -5.91 36.98 -0.70
CA LYS A 44 -6.17 38.26 0.00
C LYS A 44 -5.60 38.27 1.42
N LEU A 45 -4.56 37.49 1.68
CA LEU A 45 -3.85 37.43 2.96
C LEU A 45 -2.58 38.28 2.92
N HIS A 46 -2.23 38.87 4.07
CA HIS A 46 -0.99 39.61 4.19
C HIS A 46 0.22 38.68 3.97
N PRO A 47 1.28 39.10 3.24
CA PRO A 47 2.40 38.23 2.87
C PRO A 47 3.14 37.61 4.07
N LYS A 48 3.09 38.24 5.25
CA LYS A 48 3.64 37.65 6.50
C LYS A 48 2.94 36.34 6.89
N TYR A 49 1.61 36.34 6.92
CA TYR A 49 0.83 35.14 7.25
C TYR A 49 0.99 34.04 6.19
N VAL A 50 1.11 34.43 4.92
CA VAL A 50 1.40 33.48 3.84
C VAL A 50 2.77 32.83 4.02
N LYS A 51 3.81 33.59 4.43
CA LYS A 51 5.13 33.03 4.75
C LYS A 51 5.06 32.04 5.91
N GLU A 52 4.41 32.40 7.01
CA GLU A 52 4.23 31.53 8.17
C GLU A 52 3.49 30.24 7.79
N ALA A 53 2.42 30.34 7.01
CA ALA A 53 1.68 29.20 6.51
C ALA A 53 2.54 28.29 5.62
N LEU A 54 3.29 28.86 4.66
CA LEU A 54 4.19 28.10 3.79
C LEU A 54 5.27 27.36 4.57
N VAL A 55 5.82 27.94 5.64
CA VAL A 55 6.80 27.27 6.50
C VAL A 55 6.21 26.02 7.14
N VAL A 56 4.99 26.11 7.69
CA VAL A 56 4.28 24.96 8.28
C VAL A 56 4.02 23.88 7.22
N LEU A 57 3.57 24.27 6.03
CA LEU A 57 3.26 23.33 4.95
C LEU A 57 4.49 22.60 4.42
N ILE A 58 5.63 23.29 4.30
CA ILE A 58 6.90 22.68 3.88
C ILE A 58 7.44 21.75 4.98
N GLN A 59 7.25 22.12 6.26
CA GLN A 59 7.65 21.31 7.41
C GLN A 59 6.93 19.95 7.43
N HIS A 60 5.64 19.91 7.09
CA HIS A 60 4.86 18.68 6.98
C HIS A 60 4.93 18.00 5.59
N HIS A 61 5.67 18.56 4.64
CA HIS A 61 5.77 18.06 3.27
C HIS A 61 4.43 18.05 2.50
N PHE A 62 3.55 19.01 2.79
CA PHE A 62 2.35 19.24 1.98
C PHE A 62 2.61 20.13 0.78
N VAL A 63 3.68 20.93 0.82
CA VAL A 63 4.09 21.83 -0.25
C VAL A 63 5.55 21.55 -0.63
N LEU A 64 5.77 21.43 -1.93
CA LEU A 64 7.07 21.37 -2.57
C LEU A 64 7.40 22.75 -3.15
N PHE A 65 8.69 23.04 -3.30
CA PHE A 65 9.10 24.31 -3.90
C PHE A 65 10.27 24.12 -4.86
N SER A 66 10.31 24.99 -5.86
CA SER A 66 11.40 25.08 -6.82
C SER A 66 11.80 26.54 -6.99
N THR A 67 13.11 26.79 -6.92
CA THR A 67 13.71 28.11 -7.11
C THR A 67 14.25 28.20 -8.52
N SER A 68 13.67 29.09 -9.32
CA SER A 68 14.20 29.43 -10.65
C SER A 68 15.05 30.69 -10.52
N TYR A 69 16.24 30.66 -11.13
CA TYR A 69 17.12 31.80 -11.24
C TYR A 69 17.00 32.33 -12.66
N ASP A 70 16.36 33.48 -12.82
CA ASP A 70 16.24 34.16 -14.11
C ASP A 70 17.13 35.41 -14.06
N GLU A 71 18.38 35.25 -14.55
CA GLU A 71 19.50 36.21 -14.59
C GLU A 71 19.80 37.00 -13.29
N LEU A 72 18.87 37.84 -12.82
CA LEU A 72 18.96 38.69 -11.63
C LEU A 72 17.82 38.48 -10.61
N CYS A 73 16.78 37.71 -10.94
CA CYS A 73 15.59 37.51 -10.12
C CYS A 73 15.48 36.07 -9.64
N GLU A 74 15.52 35.89 -8.32
CA GLU A 74 15.20 34.61 -7.67
C GLU A 74 13.69 34.49 -7.48
N LEU A 75 13.05 33.65 -8.29
CA LEU A 75 11.62 33.39 -8.22
C LEU A 75 11.38 31.99 -7.68
N THR A 76 10.76 31.94 -6.50
CA THR A 76 10.37 30.69 -5.84
C THR A 76 8.92 30.38 -6.12
N TYR A 77 8.68 29.15 -6.59
CA TYR A 77 7.36 28.65 -6.89
C TYR A 77 7.02 27.51 -5.95
N TYR A 78 5.77 27.52 -5.48
CA TYR A 78 5.23 26.55 -4.54
C TYR A 78 4.14 25.72 -5.21
N GLU A 79 4.12 24.42 -4.93
CA GLU A 79 3.11 23.48 -5.42
C GLU A 79 2.64 22.60 -4.26
N ALA A 80 1.32 22.40 -4.14
CA ALA A 80 0.73 21.59 -3.08
C ALA A 80 0.50 20.13 -3.52
N THR A 81 0.92 19.18 -2.67
CA THR A 81 0.74 17.74 -2.87
C THR A 81 -0.45 17.23 -2.07
N TRP A 82 -1.61 17.17 -2.71
CA TRP A 82 -2.86 16.67 -2.12
C TRP A 82 -2.79 15.24 -1.56
N ARG A 83 -1.99 14.34 -2.15
CA ARG A 83 -1.85 12.95 -1.67
C ARG A 83 -1.30 12.91 -0.24
N GLU A 84 -0.32 13.76 0.04
CA GLU A 84 0.31 13.85 1.35
C GLU A 84 -0.62 14.45 2.40
N ILE A 85 -1.47 15.39 1.98
CA ILE A 85 -2.51 15.94 2.84
C ILE A 85 -3.53 14.85 3.21
N LEU A 86 -3.94 14.01 2.25
CA LEU A 86 -4.89 12.92 2.53
C LEU A 86 -4.30 11.82 3.42
N ASN A 87 -2.97 11.67 3.47
CA ASN A 87 -2.32 10.75 4.42
C ASN A 87 -2.60 11.13 5.89
N LEU A 88 -2.99 12.38 6.21
CA LEU A 88 -3.43 12.77 7.55
C LEU A 88 -4.58 11.93 8.08
N LEU A 89 -5.49 11.47 7.22
CA LEU A 89 -6.60 10.59 7.61
C LEU A 89 -6.11 9.22 8.12
N ARG A 90 -4.88 8.84 7.78
CA ARG A 90 -4.31 7.51 8.05
C ARG A 90 -3.44 7.46 9.29
N TYR A 91 -3.05 8.63 9.82
CA TYR A 91 -2.12 8.73 10.96
C TYR A 91 -2.57 7.87 12.13
N GLY A 92 -3.88 7.82 12.43
CA GLY A 92 -4.41 6.98 13.52
C GLY A 92 -4.05 5.49 13.38
N ARG A 93 -4.09 4.94 12.16
CA ARG A 93 -3.76 3.54 11.92
C ARG A 93 -2.25 3.30 11.84
N GLU A 94 -1.51 4.23 11.24
CA GLU A 94 -0.04 4.16 11.18
C GLU A 94 0.57 4.19 12.60
N ILE A 95 0.03 5.05 13.48
CA ILE A 95 0.42 5.13 14.90
C ILE A 95 0.10 3.82 15.63
N PHE A 96 -1.03 3.17 15.35
CA PHE A 96 -1.37 1.89 15.95
C PHE A 96 -0.35 0.79 15.62
N ILE A 97 0.23 0.82 14.42
CA ILE A 97 1.23 -0.17 13.97
C ILE A 97 2.62 0.11 14.58
N ALA A 98 3.08 1.37 14.56
CA ALA A 98 4.49 1.69 14.88
C ALA A 98 4.72 2.36 16.24
N GLY A 99 3.66 2.82 16.94
CA GLY A 99 3.74 3.34 18.30
C GLY A 99 4.09 4.83 18.44
N GLU A 100 4.59 5.21 19.63
CA GLU A 100 4.68 6.61 20.09
C GLU A 100 5.72 7.48 19.34
N ILE A 101 6.83 6.88 18.89
CA ILE A 101 7.85 7.60 18.11
C ILE A 101 7.23 8.14 16.81
N LEU A 102 6.38 7.33 16.16
CA LEU A 102 5.69 7.72 14.95
C LEU A 102 4.69 8.86 15.21
N LYS A 103 3.97 8.82 16.33
CA LYS A 103 3.06 9.89 16.76
C LYS A 103 3.80 11.23 16.85
N TYR A 104 4.99 11.24 17.44
CA TYR A 104 5.81 12.45 17.54
C TYR A 104 6.22 12.95 16.15
N ILE A 105 6.69 12.05 15.27
CA ILE A 105 7.10 12.43 13.90
C ILE A 105 5.91 12.96 13.10
N HIS A 106 4.72 12.34 13.19
CA HIS A 106 3.52 12.85 12.52
C HIS A 106 3.12 14.26 12.98
N TYR A 107 3.22 14.53 14.29
CA TYR A 107 2.86 15.83 14.84
C TYR A 107 3.77 16.97 14.38
N TYR A 108 5.07 16.70 14.19
CA TYR A 108 6.04 17.72 13.76
C TYR A 108 6.41 17.65 12.27
N GLY A 109 6.00 16.60 11.55
CA GLY A 109 6.39 16.34 10.16
C GLY A 109 7.83 15.85 10.03
N LYS A 110 8.76 16.77 9.78
CA LYS A 110 10.19 16.47 9.60
C LYS A 110 10.96 16.68 10.89
N VAL A 111 11.57 15.63 11.44
CA VAL A 111 12.21 15.69 12.75
C VAL A 111 13.67 15.26 12.67
N LYS A 112 14.57 16.05 13.27
CA LYS A 112 15.97 15.64 13.46
C LYS A 112 16.07 14.56 14.53
N VAL A 113 16.89 13.55 14.31
CA VAL A 113 17.11 12.45 15.27
C VAL A 113 17.57 12.99 16.63
N HIS A 114 18.41 14.02 16.66
CA HIS A 114 18.81 14.71 17.89
C HIS A 114 17.61 15.18 18.75
N ASN A 115 16.56 15.72 18.12
CA ASN A 115 15.38 16.19 18.85
C ASN A 115 14.58 15.03 19.43
N LEU A 116 14.53 13.87 18.74
CA LEU A 116 13.88 12.67 19.26
C LEU A 116 14.58 12.19 20.53
N TYR A 117 15.92 12.15 20.53
CA TYR A 117 16.67 11.77 21.73
C TYR A 117 16.42 12.74 22.90
N ASN A 118 16.34 14.05 22.65
CA ASN A 118 16.08 15.01 23.72
C ASN A 118 14.70 14.83 24.37
N VAL A 119 13.69 14.41 23.61
CA VAL A 119 12.32 14.22 24.11
C VAL A 119 12.18 12.88 24.84
N PHE A 120 12.66 11.80 24.24
CA PHE A 120 12.46 10.46 24.79
C PHE A 120 13.57 10.04 25.79
N CYS A 121 14.72 10.73 25.81
CA CYS A 121 15.81 10.50 26.76
C CYS A 121 16.11 11.76 27.59
N PRO A 122 15.50 11.92 28.78
CA PRO A 122 15.78 13.06 29.65
C PRO A 122 17.22 13.02 30.21
N SER A 123 17.84 11.84 30.30
CA SER A 123 19.25 11.69 30.64
C SER A 123 20.11 11.78 29.37
N LYS A 124 20.99 12.78 29.29
CA LYS A 124 21.96 12.97 28.18
C LYS A 124 23.02 11.86 28.08
N ASN A 125 23.00 10.88 28.99
CA ASN A 125 23.96 9.78 29.00
C ASN A 125 23.63 8.80 27.87
N LYS A 126 24.50 8.75 26.85
CA LYS A 126 24.41 7.79 25.71
C LYS A 126 24.41 6.31 26.16
N ASN A 127 24.85 6.03 27.40
CA ASN A 127 24.89 4.69 27.99
C ASN A 127 23.62 4.34 28.80
N SER A 128 22.62 5.23 28.87
CA SER A 128 21.36 4.93 29.53
C SER A 128 20.62 3.81 28.77
N LYS A 129 20.04 2.86 29.50
CA LYS A 129 19.25 1.76 28.92
C LYS A 129 18.12 2.28 28.02
N ALA A 130 17.51 3.40 28.39
CA ALA A 130 16.47 4.06 27.60
C ALA A 130 17.00 4.53 26.24
N TYR A 131 18.17 5.19 26.22
CA TYR A 131 18.80 5.65 24.99
C TYR A 131 19.10 4.50 24.04
N ILE A 132 19.69 3.42 24.55
CA ILE A 132 19.99 2.21 23.75
C ILE A 132 18.70 1.59 23.21
N SER A 133 17.63 1.52 24.02
CA SER A 133 16.34 0.98 23.57
C SER A 133 15.74 1.80 22.43
N ILE A 134 15.67 3.13 22.58
CA ILE A 134 15.09 4.04 21.58
C ILE A 134 15.94 4.07 20.31
N GLN A 135 17.27 4.10 20.46
CA GLN A 135 18.20 3.99 19.35
C GLN A 135 18.00 2.68 18.59
N SER A 136 17.86 1.55 19.29
CA SER A 136 17.59 0.27 18.66
C SER A 136 16.24 0.23 17.94
N THR A 137 15.21 0.87 18.50
CA THR A 137 13.88 0.95 17.85
C THR A 137 13.92 1.82 16.60
N ILE A 138 14.61 2.96 16.61
CA ILE A 138 14.74 3.83 15.44
C ILE A 138 15.58 3.12 14.36
N THR A 139 16.68 2.45 14.72
CA THR A 139 17.47 1.65 13.77
C THR A 139 16.60 0.57 13.13
N LYS A 140 15.80 -0.17 13.91
CA LYS A 140 14.87 -1.18 13.38
C LYS A 140 13.82 -0.56 12.44
N MET A 141 13.23 0.58 12.82
CA MET A 141 12.24 1.29 12.00
C MET A 141 12.83 1.80 10.67
N LEU A 142 14.10 2.20 10.66
CA LEU A 142 14.82 2.57 9.44
C LEU A 142 15.14 1.35 8.57
N GLN A 143 15.64 0.26 9.18
CA GLN A 143 15.93 -0.99 8.46
C GLN A 143 14.68 -1.59 7.80
N GLN A 144 13.53 -1.51 8.49
CA GLN A 144 12.24 -1.96 7.97
C GLN A 144 11.55 -0.91 7.06
N LYS A 145 12.18 0.24 6.83
CA LYS A 145 11.70 1.35 5.97
C LYS A 145 10.36 1.97 6.40
N TYR A 146 9.97 1.87 7.67
CA TYR A 146 8.85 2.64 8.23
C TYR A 146 9.16 4.15 8.28
N LEU A 147 10.44 4.47 8.48
CA LEU A 147 10.97 5.82 8.45
C LEU A 147 11.89 5.99 7.24
N ARG A 148 11.89 7.18 6.68
CA ARG A 148 12.74 7.59 5.55
C ARG A 148 13.52 8.84 5.91
N VAL A 149 14.78 8.87 5.50
CA VAL A 149 15.62 10.08 5.63
C VAL A 149 15.23 11.05 4.52
N VAL A 150 14.97 12.31 4.89
CA VAL A 150 14.59 13.36 3.95
C VAL A 150 15.84 13.89 3.25
N LEU A 151 15.88 13.73 1.93
CA LEU A 151 16.96 14.24 1.09
C LEU A 151 16.60 15.61 0.47
N PRO A 152 17.60 16.47 0.15
CA PRO A 152 17.33 17.81 -0.38
C PRO A 152 16.55 17.81 -1.71
N HIS A 153 16.77 16.82 -2.58
CA HIS A 153 16.08 16.74 -3.87
C HIS A 153 14.60 16.35 -3.75
N GLN A 154 14.17 15.71 -2.66
CA GLN A 154 12.76 15.34 -2.42
C GLN A 154 11.87 16.55 -2.14
N ILE A 155 12.44 17.68 -1.76
CA ILE A 155 11.68 18.91 -1.47
C ILE A 155 11.26 19.60 -2.78
N LYS A 156 11.91 19.27 -3.89
CA LYS A 156 11.59 19.77 -5.23
C LYS A 156 10.55 18.88 -5.90
N PRO A 157 9.62 19.45 -6.68
CA PRO A 157 8.76 18.65 -7.55
C PRO A 157 9.57 17.79 -8.53
N GLU A 158 9.14 16.56 -8.79
CA GLU A 158 9.89 15.60 -9.62
C GLU A 158 10.17 16.14 -11.03
N TYR A 159 9.18 16.78 -11.66
CA TYR A 159 9.34 17.31 -13.02
C TYR A 159 10.38 18.45 -13.07
N ASP A 160 10.45 19.28 -12.02
CA ASP A 160 11.45 20.36 -11.93
C ASP A 160 12.85 19.79 -11.71
N LEU A 161 12.96 18.74 -10.88
CA LEU A 161 14.21 18.01 -10.70
C LEU A 161 14.67 17.37 -12.03
N GLN A 162 13.76 16.74 -12.76
CA GLN A 162 14.03 16.16 -14.09
C GLN A 162 14.52 17.22 -15.07
N ASN A 163 13.89 18.39 -15.10
CA ASN A 163 14.28 19.50 -15.95
C ASN A 163 15.64 20.07 -15.56
N GLN A 164 15.92 20.22 -14.26
CA GLN A 164 17.23 20.66 -13.76
C GLN A 164 18.34 19.69 -14.18
N LEU A 165 18.16 18.39 -13.92
CA LEU A 165 19.13 17.37 -14.32
C LEU A 165 19.32 17.33 -15.84
N LYS A 166 18.23 17.44 -16.62
CA LYS A 166 18.32 17.48 -18.08
C LYS A 166 19.11 18.69 -18.57
N ASN A 167 18.91 19.87 -17.98
CA ASN A 167 19.62 21.09 -18.35
C ASN A 167 21.11 20.98 -18.01
N GLU A 168 21.46 20.45 -16.83
CA GLU A 168 22.85 20.17 -16.45
C GLU A 168 23.55 19.23 -17.46
N GLU A 169 22.88 18.14 -17.86
CA GLU A 169 23.43 17.21 -18.84
C GLU A 169 23.53 17.83 -20.24
N LEU A 170 22.59 18.69 -20.63
CA LEU A 170 22.68 19.43 -21.88
C LEU A 170 23.86 20.40 -21.90
N GLU A 171 24.11 21.10 -20.79
CA GLU A 171 25.26 22.01 -20.63
C GLU A 171 26.59 21.28 -20.74
N LYS A 172 26.73 20.12 -20.08
CA LYS A 172 27.92 19.27 -20.24
C LYS A 172 28.12 18.90 -21.71
N LEU A 173 27.06 18.51 -22.40
CA LEU A 173 27.13 18.08 -23.80
C LEU A 173 27.26 19.23 -24.82
N ARG A 174 27.19 20.52 -24.40
CA ARG A 174 27.34 21.67 -25.32
C ARG A 174 28.68 21.67 -26.06
N PHE A 175 29.75 21.23 -25.40
CA PHE A 175 31.11 21.31 -25.92
C PHE A 175 31.50 20.15 -26.84
N TYR A 176 30.67 19.11 -26.98
CA TYR A 176 31.04 17.87 -27.67
C TYR A 176 30.79 17.88 -29.19
N GLY A 177 30.34 19.01 -29.78
CA GLY A 177 30.13 19.11 -31.23
C GLY A 177 29.06 18.16 -31.80
N ILE A 178 28.24 17.55 -30.93
CA ILE A 178 27.19 16.59 -31.30
C ILE A 178 25.98 17.34 -31.85
N GLY A 179 25.34 16.81 -32.90
CA GLY A 179 24.08 17.34 -33.44
C GLY A 179 22.97 17.37 -32.39
N GLU A 180 22.11 18.39 -32.43
CA GLU A 180 21.12 18.70 -31.37
C GLU A 180 20.19 17.52 -31.02
N THR A 181 19.73 16.77 -32.01
CA THR A 181 18.84 15.62 -31.81
C THR A 181 19.53 14.47 -31.06
N LYS A 182 20.80 14.20 -31.38
CA LYS A 182 21.61 13.20 -30.66
C LYS A 182 21.95 13.67 -29.25
N ARG A 183 22.31 14.95 -29.10
CA ARG A 183 22.56 15.59 -27.81
C ARG A 183 21.36 15.48 -26.86
N ASN A 184 20.16 15.80 -27.36
CA ASN A 184 18.93 15.68 -26.59
C ASN A 184 18.64 14.23 -26.17
N LYS A 185 18.86 13.25 -27.06
CA LYS A 185 18.68 11.82 -26.74
C LYS A 185 19.67 11.33 -25.69
N GLU A 186 20.94 11.73 -25.79
CA GLU A 186 21.97 11.37 -24.81
C GLU A 186 21.73 12.03 -23.46
N ALA A 187 21.36 13.31 -23.44
CA ALA A 187 20.97 14.02 -22.22
C ALA A 187 19.78 13.34 -21.53
N LEU A 188 18.76 12.91 -22.29
CA LEU A 188 17.63 12.17 -21.73
C LEU A 188 18.06 10.82 -21.12
N LYS A 189 18.93 10.07 -21.79
CA LYS A 189 19.46 8.79 -21.26
C LYS A 189 20.30 8.98 -20.00
N ASN A 190 21.17 9.99 -19.98
CA ASN A 190 22.01 10.29 -18.81
C ASN A 190 21.16 10.81 -17.64
N MET A 191 20.16 11.65 -17.91
CA MET A 191 19.20 12.12 -16.92
C MET A 191 18.41 10.96 -16.31
N GLN A 192 17.93 10.00 -17.12
CA GLN A 192 17.25 8.81 -16.62
C GLN A 192 18.16 7.95 -15.71
N ARG A 193 19.42 7.75 -16.10
CA ARG A 193 20.41 7.05 -15.27
C ARG A 193 20.63 7.78 -13.94
N ARG A 194 20.76 9.11 -13.96
CA ARG A 194 20.97 9.91 -12.74
C ARG A 194 19.75 9.89 -11.82
N LEU A 195 18.54 9.90 -12.37
CA LEU A 195 17.32 9.70 -11.57
C LEU A 195 17.26 8.31 -10.94
N GLN A 196 17.69 7.27 -11.65
CA GLN A 196 17.76 5.93 -11.08
C GLN A 196 18.75 5.88 -9.92
N ILE A 197 19.94 6.47 -10.07
CA ILE A 197 20.93 6.58 -8.99
C ILE A 197 20.32 7.30 -7.78
N LEU A 198 19.66 8.45 -7.97
CA LEU A 198 19.00 9.16 -6.86
C LEU A 198 17.88 8.32 -6.20
N LYS A 199 17.17 7.50 -6.98
CA LYS A 199 16.15 6.58 -6.44
C LYS A 199 16.77 5.38 -5.71
N ASP A 200 17.93 4.93 -6.13
CA ASP A 200 18.66 3.86 -5.46
C ASP A 200 19.26 4.40 -4.14
N GLU A 201 19.85 5.60 -4.13
CA GLU A 201 20.29 6.31 -2.91
C GLU A 201 19.15 6.47 -1.89
N GLU A 202 17.95 6.73 -2.40
CA GLU A 202 16.71 6.83 -1.63
C GLU A 202 16.27 5.50 -0.99
N MET A 203 16.62 4.38 -1.60
CA MET A 203 16.23 3.03 -1.20
C MET A 203 17.31 2.32 -0.39
N ASP A 204 18.49 2.93 -0.23
CA ASP A 204 19.60 2.40 0.52
C ASP A 204 19.25 2.16 1.99
N PRO A 205 19.34 0.91 2.49
CA PRO A 205 19.03 0.61 3.89
C PRO A 205 20.11 1.12 4.87
N LYS A 206 21.26 1.57 4.36
CA LYS A 206 22.33 2.23 5.13
C LYS A 206 22.11 3.75 5.28
N LEU A 207 21.13 4.33 4.58
CA LEU A 207 20.91 5.77 4.60
C LEU A 207 20.52 6.25 6.00
N GLY A 208 21.27 7.21 6.55
CA GLY A 208 21.07 7.71 7.92
C GLY A 208 21.63 6.81 9.02
N LEU A 209 22.39 5.76 8.68
CA LEU A 209 23.10 4.90 9.62
C LEU A 209 24.61 5.10 9.53
N VAL A 210 25.25 5.32 10.68
CA VAL A 210 26.70 5.39 10.86
C VAL A 210 27.17 4.08 11.48
N LYS A 211 28.35 3.59 11.06
CA LYS A 211 28.99 2.44 11.71
C LYS A 211 29.37 2.84 13.14
N LYS A 212 28.97 2.05 14.14
CA LYS A 212 29.43 2.27 15.51
C LYS A 212 30.94 2.08 15.56
N ASP A 213 31.67 3.11 15.96
CA ASP A 213 33.10 2.99 16.22
C ASP A 213 33.30 1.97 17.35
N ILE A 214 33.99 0.88 17.03
CA ILE A 214 34.38 -0.12 18.02
C ILE A 214 35.59 0.47 18.75
N ASP A 215 35.43 0.79 20.03
CA ASP A 215 36.53 1.21 20.90
C ASP A 215 37.70 0.23 20.76
N THR A 216 38.91 0.77 20.66
CA THR A 216 40.16 0.04 20.36
C THR A 216 40.49 -1.07 21.37
N THR A 217 39.82 -1.09 22.53
CA THR A 217 39.92 -2.13 23.57
C THR A 217 39.17 -3.43 23.24
N GLU A 218 38.11 -3.39 22.43
CA GLU A 218 37.32 -4.59 22.06
C GLU A 218 37.92 -5.40 20.89
N ARG A 219 38.88 -4.84 20.14
CA ARG A 219 39.47 -5.49 18.96
C ARG A 219 40.24 -6.77 19.29
N LYS A 220 40.64 -6.98 20.55
CA LYS A 220 41.41 -8.18 20.96
C LYS A 220 40.54 -9.40 21.28
N PHE A 221 39.23 -9.26 21.47
CA PHE A 221 38.35 -10.38 21.86
C PHE A 221 37.41 -10.92 20.75
N LYS A 222 37.31 -10.27 19.58
CA LYS A 222 36.32 -10.59 18.54
C LYS A 222 36.85 -11.39 17.33
N LYS A 223 37.95 -12.15 17.44
CA LYS A 223 38.43 -13.01 16.33
C LYS A 223 37.62 -14.30 16.08
N ARG A 224 36.44 -14.47 16.67
CA ARG A 224 35.63 -15.71 16.55
C ARG A 224 34.12 -15.53 16.31
N LYS A 225 33.64 -14.35 15.89
CA LYS A 225 32.22 -14.20 15.48
C LYS A 225 32.09 -13.89 13.99
N ARG A 226 31.03 -14.42 13.37
CA ARG A 226 30.65 -14.25 11.96
C ARG A 226 30.63 -12.75 11.58
N PRO A 227 30.95 -12.39 10.33
CA PRO A 227 31.16 -11.00 9.90
C PRO A 227 29.90 -10.11 9.84
N ASP A 228 28.70 -10.61 10.14
CA ASP A 228 27.43 -9.91 9.84
C ASP A 228 26.82 -9.05 10.96
N GLU A 229 27.46 -8.92 12.13
CA GLU A 229 26.93 -8.09 13.24
C GLU A 229 27.78 -6.83 13.50
N PHE A 230 27.99 -5.99 12.49
CA PHE A 230 28.37 -4.60 12.75
C PHE A 230 27.11 -3.83 13.19
N SER A 231 27.06 -3.39 14.46
CA SER A 231 25.92 -2.63 14.97
C SER A 231 25.88 -1.24 14.32
N TYR A 232 25.01 -1.05 13.33
CA TYR A 232 24.72 0.25 12.75
C TYR A 232 23.96 1.13 13.75
N VAL A 233 24.33 2.42 13.80
CA VAL A 233 23.79 3.42 14.71
C VAL A 233 23.18 4.56 13.89
N VAL A 234 22.02 5.07 14.28
CA VAL A 234 21.39 6.21 13.61
C VAL A 234 22.22 7.49 13.74
N ASP A 235 22.41 8.21 12.63
CA ASP A 235 23.04 9.54 12.63
C ASP A 235 22.14 10.56 13.36
N GLU A 236 22.72 11.28 14.33
CA GLU A 236 22.02 12.31 15.09
C GLU A 236 21.60 13.51 14.22
N LYS A 237 22.28 13.75 13.08
CA LYS A 237 22.01 14.86 12.16
C LYS A 237 20.93 14.54 11.12
N ALA A 238 20.58 13.26 10.94
CA ALA A 238 19.59 12.87 9.94
C ALA A 238 18.22 13.49 10.24
N ILE A 239 17.52 13.89 9.18
CA ILE A 239 16.13 14.36 9.25
C ILE A 239 15.24 13.20 8.83
N LEU A 240 14.37 12.77 9.74
CA LEU A 240 13.45 11.67 9.54
C LEU A 240 12.05 12.16 9.17
N ARG A 241 11.39 11.35 8.35
CA ARG A 241 9.97 11.46 7.98
C ARG A 241 9.36 10.06 7.93
N VAL A 242 8.05 9.98 8.10
CA VAL A 242 7.29 8.73 7.93
C VAL A 242 7.19 8.32 6.46
N ASN A 243 7.38 7.03 6.18
CA ASN A 243 7.17 6.47 4.86
C ASN A 243 5.73 5.94 4.71
N HIS A 244 4.82 6.77 4.20
CA HIS A 244 3.42 6.39 3.98
C HIS A 244 3.25 5.25 2.96
N GLU A 245 4.13 5.15 1.96
CA GLU A 245 4.08 4.08 0.94
C GLU A 245 4.30 2.70 1.55
N LYS A 246 5.16 2.63 2.59
CA LYS A 246 5.38 1.37 3.31
C LYS A 246 4.11 0.85 3.97
N PHE A 247 3.35 1.73 4.62
CA PHE A 247 2.10 1.34 5.25
C PHE A 247 1.05 0.91 4.23
N ILE A 248 0.98 1.56 3.06
CA ILE A 248 0.11 1.14 1.96
C ILE A 248 0.45 -0.29 1.51
N ASN A 249 1.74 -0.62 1.37
CA ASN A 249 2.17 -1.99 1.02
C ASN A 249 1.74 -3.01 2.09
N ILE A 250 1.98 -2.72 3.37
CA ILE A 250 1.54 -3.59 4.48
C ILE A 250 0.04 -3.83 4.41
N TYR A 251 -0.75 -2.77 4.19
CA TYR A 251 -2.19 -2.90 4.09
C TYR A 251 -2.65 -3.71 2.87
N ARG A 252 -2.00 -3.55 1.72
CA ARG A 252 -2.27 -4.36 0.53
C ARG A 252 -2.02 -5.83 0.84
N ASP A 253 -0.89 -6.13 1.46
CA ASP A 253 -0.49 -7.49 1.79
C ASP A 253 -1.48 -8.11 2.79
N THR A 254 -1.98 -7.34 3.78
CA THR A 254 -3.07 -7.79 4.66
C THR A 254 -4.39 -8.09 3.93
N ASP A 255 -4.74 -7.30 2.90
CA ASP A 255 -5.96 -7.54 2.11
C ASP A 255 -5.83 -8.78 1.24
N LEU A 256 -4.64 -9.02 0.66
CA LEU A 256 -4.35 -10.23 -0.09
C LEU A 256 -4.42 -11.46 0.81
N LEU A 257 -3.89 -11.38 2.02
CA LEU A 257 -3.97 -12.46 3.01
C LEU A 257 -5.40 -12.81 3.38
N HIS A 258 -6.22 -11.79 3.68
CA HIS A 258 -7.64 -12.00 3.97
C HIS A 258 -8.38 -12.58 2.76
N LEU A 259 -7.97 -12.25 1.53
CA LEU A 259 -8.56 -12.83 0.32
C LEU A 259 -8.19 -14.33 0.20
N VAL A 260 -6.92 -14.69 0.38
CA VAL A 260 -6.46 -16.10 0.38
C VAL A 260 -7.13 -16.90 1.49
N GLU A 261 -7.28 -16.33 2.69
CA GLU A 261 -7.93 -16.95 3.84
C GLU A 261 -9.37 -17.36 3.52
N ASN A 262 -10.13 -16.48 2.85
CA ASN A 262 -11.52 -16.73 2.48
C ASN A 262 -11.68 -17.71 1.31
N ARG A 263 -10.69 -17.85 0.43
CA ARG A 263 -10.80 -18.69 -0.78
C ARG A 263 -10.23 -20.08 -0.61
N ILE A 264 -9.03 -20.19 -0.03
CA ILE A 264 -8.29 -21.47 0.05
C ILE A 264 -8.25 -21.95 1.50
N GLY A 265 -7.92 -21.05 2.44
CA GLY A 265 -7.94 -21.35 3.86
C GLY A 265 -6.85 -20.62 4.66
N LYS A 266 -6.91 -20.79 5.98
CA LYS A 266 -6.04 -20.12 6.96
C LYS A 266 -4.58 -20.53 6.86
N VAL A 267 -4.32 -21.84 6.72
CA VAL A 267 -2.94 -22.37 6.67
C VAL A 267 -2.23 -21.92 5.39
N THR A 268 -2.92 -21.95 4.24
CA THR A 268 -2.39 -21.42 2.98
C THR A 268 -2.12 -19.92 3.05
N ALA A 269 -2.95 -19.16 3.76
CA ALA A 269 -2.72 -17.74 3.99
C ALA A 269 -1.46 -17.50 4.83
N GLN A 270 -1.19 -18.32 5.85
CA GLN A 270 0.05 -18.23 6.63
C GLN A 270 1.30 -18.54 5.79
N VAL A 271 1.24 -19.56 4.92
CA VAL A 271 2.33 -19.84 3.96
C VAL A 271 2.54 -18.62 3.04
N TYR A 272 1.45 -18.04 2.53
CA TYR A 272 1.51 -16.85 1.68
C TYR A 272 2.06 -15.62 2.43
N GLN A 273 1.73 -15.45 3.71
CA GLN A 273 2.26 -14.37 4.55
C GLN A 273 3.79 -14.43 4.62
N HIS A 274 4.35 -15.61 4.88
CA HIS A 274 5.79 -15.77 4.93
C HIS A 274 6.47 -15.49 3.58
N ILE A 275 5.82 -15.82 2.47
CA ILE A 275 6.32 -15.48 1.13
C ILE A 275 6.39 -13.95 0.96
N LEU A 276 5.34 -13.23 1.35
CA LEU A 276 5.31 -11.76 1.27
C LEU A 276 6.36 -11.12 2.18
N GLU A 277 6.53 -11.61 3.41
CA GLU A 277 7.57 -11.15 4.34
C GLU A 277 8.98 -11.36 3.76
N GLN A 278 9.22 -12.48 3.09
CA GLN A 278 10.49 -12.74 2.40
C GLN A 278 10.72 -11.78 1.22
N LEU A 279 9.71 -11.55 0.38
CA LEU A 279 9.79 -10.58 -0.72
C LEU A 279 10.06 -9.18 -0.19
N GLU A 280 9.50 -8.83 0.96
CA GLU A 280 9.72 -7.55 1.60
C GLU A 280 11.17 -7.38 2.05
N ILE A 281 11.77 -8.43 2.64
CA ILE A 281 13.18 -8.43 3.05
C ILE A 281 14.10 -8.33 1.83
N GLN A 282 13.83 -9.08 0.76
CA GLN A 282 14.58 -9.00 -0.50
C GLN A 282 14.53 -7.58 -1.09
N ASN A 283 13.33 -7.00 -1.17
CA ASN A 283 13.14 -5.62 -1.64
C ASN A 283 13.82 -4.56 -0.75
N ASN A 284 14.00 -4.85 0.55
CA ASN A 284 14.73 -3.96 1.45
C ASN A 284 16.26 -4.09 1.30
N ASN A 285 16.77 -5.27 0.95
CA ASN A 285 18.19 -5.62 0.96
C ASN A 285 18.89 -5.54 -0.40
N CYS A 286 18.19 -5.31 -1.50
CA CYS A 286 18.81 -5.20 -2.84
C CYS A 286 19.82 -4.05 -2.90
N TYR A 287 21.09 -4.38 -2.67
CA TYR A 287 22.26 -3.59 -2.97
C TYR A 287 22.67 -3.73 -4.44
N GLU A 288 23.36 -2.69 -4.89
CA GLU A 288 23.97 -2.41 -6.19
C GLU A 288 24.72 -3.61 -6.81
N GLU A 289 24.42 -3.91 -8.08
CA GLU A 289 25.37 -3.92 -9.22
C GLU A 289 24.72 -4.45 -10.53
N ASP A 290 23.61 -5.20 -10.48
CA ASP A 290 23.07 -5.92 -11.68
C ASP A 290 21.67 -5.50 -12.19
N LYS A 291 21.19 -4.28 -11.87
CA LYS A 291 19.87 -3.82 -12.36
C LYS A 291 19.81 -3.48 -13.86
N PHE A 292 20.95 -3.49 -14.57
CA PHE A 292 20.96 -3.32 -16.02
C PHE A 292 20.56 -4.57 -16.81
N ILE A 293 20.46 -5.75 -16.17
CA ILE A 293 20.12 -6.99 -16.87
C ILE A 293 18.79 -7.61 -16.40
N ASN A 294 18.43 -7.64 -15.11
CA ASN A 294 17.23 -8.38 -14.69
C ASN A 294 16.29 -7.63 -13.72
N THR A 295 15.38 -6.83 -14.26
CA THR A 295 14.16 -6.40 -13.52
C THR A 295 13.19 -7.55 -13.24
N ILE A 296 13.49 -8.75 -13.75
CA ILE A 296 12.65 -9.95 -13.63
C ILE A 296 13.02 -10.77 -12.39
N GLU A 297 14.29 -10.75 -11.95
CA GLU A 297 14.83 -11.65 -10.92
C GLU A 297 14.66 -11.15 -9.46
N ALA A 298 14.43 -9.85 -9.24
CA ALA A 298 14.39 -9.27 -7.90
C ALA A 298 13.16 -9.68 -7.05
N ASP A 299 12.11 -10.25 -7.66
CA ASP A 299 10.86 -10.66 -6.99
C ASP A 299 10.61 -12.17 -7.08
N ILE A 300 11.68 -12.97 -7.13
CA ILE A 300 11.58 -14.42 -7.30
C ILE A 300 12.02 -15.12 -6.01
N ILE A 301 11.15 -15.99 -5.51
CA ILE A 301 11.42 -16.83 -4.33
C ILE A 301 11.51 -18.29 -4.72
N ALA A 302 12.54 -18.97 -4.24
CA ALA A 302 12.67 -20.41 -4.33
C ALA A 302 11.88 -21.11 -3.22
N THR A 303 11.33 -22.28 -3.49
CA THR A 303 10.66 -23.10 -2.46
C THR A 303 11.58 -23.49 -1.31
N VAL A 304 12.86 -23.71 -1.60
CA VAL A 304 13.88 -24.05 -0.59
C VAL A 304 14.01 -22.94 0.46
N SER A 305 14.07 -21.67 0.04
CA SER A 305 14.16 -20.55 1.00
C SER A 305 12.88 -20.42 1.84
N ILE A 306 11.72 -20.77 1.28
CA ILE A 306 10.46 -20.80 2.05
C ILE A 306 10.55 -21.89 3.12
N LEU A 307 11.02 -23.09 2.76
CA LEU A 307 11.11 -24.23 3.68
C LEU A 307 12.05 -23.96 4.87
N GLU A 308 13.17 -23.28 4.65
CA GLU A 308 14.13 -22.93 5.71
C GLU A 308 13.60 -21.90 6.70
N THR A 309 12.77 -20.97 6.23
CA THR A 309 12.29 -19.85 7.05
C THR A 309 10.94 -20.08 7.69
N LEU A 310 10.13 -21.01 7.16
CA LEU A 310 8.78 -21.26 7.67
C LEU A 310 8.84 -21.90 9.05
N PRO A 311 8.18 -21.31 10.07
CA PRO A 311 8.25 -21.80 11.45
C PRO A 311 7.72 -23.23 11.56
N LYS A 312 8.44 -24.07 12.32
CA LYS A 312 8.12 -25.51 12.47
C LYS A 312 6.77 -25.76 13.13
N ASP A 313 6.21 -24.76 13.80
CA ASP A 313 4.97 -24.83 14.57
C ASP A 313 3.70 -24.82 13.70
N ILE A 314 3.81 -24.55 12.39
CA ILE A 314 2.65 -24.55 11.49
C ILE A 314 2.35 -25.98 11.01
N ASP A 315 1.17 -26.47 11.38
CA ASP A 315 0.61 -27.75 10.90
C ASP A 315 0.13 -27.63 9.44
N LEU A 316 1.02 -27.90 8.50
CA LEU A 316 0.77 -27.81 7.06
C LEU A 316 -0.18 -28.91 6.52
N SER A 317 -0.44 -29.95 7.30
CA SER A 317 -1.23 -31.12 6.92
C SER A 317 -2.75 -30.92 7.01
N LYS A 318 -3.21 -29.91 7.77
CA LYS A 318 -4.64 -29.75 8.10
C LYS A 318 -5.52 -29.22 6.96
N THR A 319 -4.93 -28.67 5.89
CA THR A 319 -5.65 -27.94 4.83
C THR A 319 -6.00 -28.80 3.63
N PHE A 320 -5.16 -29.78 3.31
CA PHE A 320 -5.47 -30.76 2.29
C PHE A 320 -5.94 -32.01 3.00
N ILE A 321 -7.13 -32.50 2.67
CA ILE A 321 -7.48 -33.88 2.97
C ILE A 321 -6.48 -34.71 2.16
N THR A 322 -5.35 -35.07 2.76
CA THR A 322 -4.71 -36.33 2.44
C THR A 322 -5.82 -37.35 2.62
N ALA A 323 -6.34 -37.88 1.50
CA ALA A 323 -7.13 -39.10 1.55
C ALA A 323 -6.36 -40.03 2.47
N LEU A 324 -6.93 -40.34 3.63
CA LEU A 324 -6.23 -41.13 4.62
C LEU A 324 -5.72 -42.37 3.89
N ASN A 325 -4.41 -42.57 3.94
CA ASN A 325 -3.87 -43.91 3.86
C ASN A 325 -4.53 -44.64 5.02
N ASN A 326 -5.65 -45.33 4.73
CA ASN A 326 -6.20 -46.30 5.63
C ASN A 326 -5.12 -47.37 5.74
N GLU A 327 -4.35 -47.27 6.81
CA GLU A 327 -3.54 -48.36 7.32
C GLU A 327 -4.44 -49.59 7.38
N ILE A 328 -4.08 -50.56 6.54
CA ILE A 328 -4.59 -51.91 6.59
C ILE A 328 -4.09 -52.49 7.93
N GLN A 329 -4.84 -52.28 9.00
CA GLN A 329 -4.84 -53.20 10.13
C GLN A 329 -5.76 -54.36 9.76
N SER A 330 -5.12 -55.40 9.22
CA SER A 330 -5.46 -56.82 9.37
C SER A 330 -6.78 -57.12 10.09
N VAL A 331 -7.83 -57.46 9.34
CA VAL A 331 -8.78 -58.51 9.74
C VAL A 331 -9.18 -59.30 8.49
N GLU A 332 -8.84 -60.57 8.52
CA GLU A 332 -9.13 -61.57 7.50
C GLU A 332 -10.65 -61.84 7.37
N ASN A 333 -11.06 -62.22 6.15
CA ASN A 333 -12.09 -63.21 5.83
C ASN A 333 -13.59 -62.86 6.05
N LEU A 334 -14.34 -62.59 4.95
CA LEU A 334 -15.17 -63.60 4.23
C LEU A 334 -16.16 -62.99 3.21
N SER A 335 -16.05 -63.52 1.99
CA SER A 335 -17.11 -63.84 1.03
C SER A 335 -17.99 -62.74 0.38
N LYS A 336 -17.67 -62.51 -0.91
CA LYS A 336 -18.51 -62.77 -2.10
C LYS A 336 -19.79 -61.93 -2.37
N LYS A 337 -19.71 -61.30 -3.57
CA LYS A 337 -20.74 -61.00 -4.60
C LYS A 337 -21.42 -59.63 -4.54
N GLU A 338 -21.05 -58.74 -5.49
CA GLU A 338 -21.76 -58.43 -6.76
C GLU A 338 -22.95 -57.49 -6.50
N ASN A 339 -23.25 -56.38 -7.18
CA ASN A 339 -22.73 -55.65 -8.33
C ASN A 339 -23.46 -54.28 -8.27
N THR A 340 -22.80 -53.16 -8.55
CA THR A 340 -23.36 -52.12 -9.43
C THR A 340 -22.28 -51.14 -9.86
N SER A 341 -21.94 -51.27 -11.13
CA SER A 341 -21.26 -50.34 -12.02
C SER A 341 -21.53 -48.85 -11.77
N LEU A 342 -20.48 -48.02 -11.87
CA LEU A 342 -20.31 -47.01 -12.92
C LEU A 342 -18.96 -46.28 -12.79
N ASN A 343 -18.38 -45.97 -13.95
CA ASN A 343 -17.23 -45.09 -14.22
C ASN A 343 -15.81 -45.63 -14.01
N ILE A 344 -15.46 -46.51 -14.95
CA ILE A 344 -14.14 -46.58 -15.57
C ILE A 344 -13.90 -45.28 -16.36
N TYR A 345 -13.07 -44.38 -15.86
CA TYR A 345 -12.23 -43.47 -16.65
C TYR A 345 -11.15 -42.95 -15.69
N TYR A 346 -9.88 -43.20 -16.00
CA TYR A 346 -8.67 -43.05 -15.17
C TYR A 346 -8.34 -44.19 -14.20
N SER A 347 -8.08 -45.38 -14.77
CA SER A 347 -7.12 -46.31 -14.17
C SER A 347 -5.84 -46.33 -15.02
N GLU A 348 -4.93 -45.40 -14.76
CA GLU A 348 -3.54 -45.54 -15.19
C GLU A 348 -2.60 -45.22 -14.03
N LYS A 349 -1.99 -46.30 -13.53
CA LYS A 349 -0.66 -46.36 -12.91
C LYS A 349 -0.44 -45.50 -11.66
N ASN A 350 -0.90 -46.04 -10.53
CA ASN A 350 -0.23 -45.85 -9.25
C ASN A 350 1.14 -46.56 -9.27
N SER A 351 2.16 -45.82 -9.65
CA SER A 351 3.55 -46.04 -9.28
C SER A 351 4.31 -44.74 -9.48
N ASP A 352 4.11 -43.79 -8.58
CA ASP A 352 5.08 -42.71 -8.35
C ASP A 352 4.93 -42.25 -6.90
N SER A 353 5.66 -42.94 -6.02
CA SER A 353 6.45 -42.17 -5.06
C SER A 353 7.16 -41.13 -5.90
N MET A 354 6.77 -39.85 -5.83
CA MET A 354 7.48 -38.78 -6.49
C MET A 354 8.92 -38.84 -5.98
N MET A 355 9.78 -39.53 -6.74
CA MET A 355 11.21 -39.62 -6.48
C MET A 355 11.69 -38.20 -6.71
N ILE A 356 11.83 -37.46 -5.61
CA ILE A 356 12.53 -36.19 -5.62
C ILE A 356 13.93 -36.51 -6.15
N ASP A 357 14.20 -36.15 -7.40
CA ASP A 357 15.47 -36.44 -8.04
C ASP A 357 16.53 -35.62 -7.29
N ILE A 358 17.52 -36.29 -6.70
CA ILE A 358 18.59 -35.66 -5.90
C ILE A 358 19.34 -34.62 -6.76
N ASN A 359 19.26 -34.76 -8.09
CA ASN A 359 19.81 -33.84 -9.10
C ASN A 359 19.00 -32.54 -9.30
N GLU A 360 17.81 -32.38 -8.69
CA GLU A 360 17.05 -31.11 -8.70
C GLU A 360 17.55 -30.10 -7.65
N PHE A 361 18.53 -30.44 -6.82
CA PHE A 361 19.14 -29.51 -5.87
C PHE A 361 20.37 -28.81 -6.49
N PRO A 362 20.59 -27.50 -6.26
CA PRO A 362 21.73 -26.78 -6.83
C PRO A 362 23.06 -27.33 -6.30
N ASP A 363 24.12 -27.35 -7.13
CA ASP A 363 25.48 -27.76 -6.73
C ASP A 363 26.09 -26.94 -5.56
N SER A 364 25.48 -25.79 -5.22
CA SER A 364 25.84 -24.97 -4.05
C SER A 364 25.19 -25.43 -2.74
N PHE A 365 24.40 -26.50 -2.74
CA PHE A 365 23.93 -27.16 -1.52
C PHE A 365 25.13 -27.83 -0.82
N PHE A 366 25.41 -27.40 0.41
CA PHE A 366 26.52 -27.97 1.18
C PHE A 366 26.29 -29.46 1.45
N GLU A 367 27.35 -30.27 1.52
CA GLU A 367 27.27 -31.71 1.86
C GLU A 367 26.51 -31.98 3.18
N SER A 368 26.45 -30.99 4.08
CA SER A 368 25.64 -31.05 5.31
C SER A 368 24.12 -31.10 5.07
N ASP A 369 23.62 -30.56 3.96
CA ASP A 369 22.20 -30.50 3.63
C ASP A 369 21.69 -31.78 2.96
N ILE A 370 22.58 -32.56 2.32
CA ILE A 370 22.27 -33.89 1.77
C ILE A 370 21.84 -34.84 2.90
N SER A 371 22.44 -34.73 4.08
CA SER A 371 22.04 -35.50 5.28
C SER A 371 20.66 -35.13 5.84
N ARG A 372 20.17 -33.90 5.59
CA ARG A 372 18.81 -33.46 5.98
C ARG A 372 17.73 -33.95 5.03
N VAL A 373 18.09 -34.32 3.81
CA VAL A 373 17.17 -34.87 2.81
C VAL A 373 16.79 -36.32 3.15
N GLU A 374 17.47 -36.97 4.09
CA GLU A 374 17.09 -38.30 4.63
C GLU A 374 15.98 -38.24 5.69
N ASP A 375 15.71 -37.06 6.26
CA ASP A 375 14.62 -36.90 7.24
C ASP A 375 13.25 -36.96 6.53
N ILE A 376 12.48 -38.01 6.84
CA ILE A 376 11.12 -38.23 6.32
C ILE A 376 10.23 -37.01 6.57
N THR A 377 10.38 -36.39 7.75
CA THR A 377 9.63 -35.19 8.15
C THR A 377 9.92 -33.97 7.27
N TYR A 378 11.16 -33.82 6.78
CA TYR A 378 11.55 -32.73 5.89
C TYR A 378 10.94 -32.89 4.49
N ARG A 379 10.95 -34.12 3.96
CA ARG A 379 10.32 -34.43 2.66
C ARG A 379 8.81 -34.26 2.69
N GLU A 380 8.15 -34.71 3.76
CA GLU A 380 6.70 -34.53 3.95
C GLU A 380 6.33 -33.05 4.05
N ARG A 381 7.11 -32.28 4.81
CA ARG A 381 6.92 -30.82 4.92
C ARG A 381 7.11 -30.11 3.58
N LEU A 382 8.16 -30.45 2.83
CA LEU A 382 8.42 -29.92 1.49
C LEU A 382 7.25 -30.25 0.54
N LYS A 383 6.76 -31.49 0.57
CA LYS A 383 5.60 -31.91 -0.23
C LYS A 383 4.35 -31.07 0.09
N HIS A 384 4.05 -30.85 1.37
CA HIS A 384 2.92 -30.02 1.76
C HIS A 384 3.08 -28.55 1.34
N ILE A 385 4.29 -27.98 1.44
CA ILE A 385 4.54 -26.62 0.95
C ILE A 385 4.31 -26.54 -0.56
N ILE A 386 4.83 -27.48 -1.34
CA ILE A 386 4.58 -27.52 -2.80
C ILE A 386 3.08 -27.60 -3.09
N GLN A 387 2.33 -28.41 -2.35
CA GLN A 387 0.86 -28.48 -2.51
C GLN A 387 0.19 -27.14 -2.25
N HIS A 388 0.59 -26.40 -1.21
CA HIS A 388 0.07 -25.06 -0.89
C HIS A 388 0.41 -24.05 -1.98
N LEU A 389 1.64 -24.08 -2.50
CA LEU A 389 2.09 -23.19 -3.58
C LEU A 389 1.38 -23.48 -4.90
N ASP A 390 1.21 -24.76 -5.24
CA ASP A 390 0.44 -25.19 -6.41
C ASP A 390 -1.03 -24.75 -6.28
N ALA A 391 -1.64 -24.83 -5.09
CA ALA A 391 -3.00 -24.37 -4.86
C ALA A 391 -3.15 -22.86 -5.07
N LEU A 392 -2.17 -22.07 -4.61
CA LEU A 392 -2.13 -20.61 -4.81
C LEU A 392 -1.96 -20.23 -6.29
N SER A 393 -1.23 -21.05 -7.06
CA SER A 393 -0.98 -20.82 -8.48
C SER A 393 -2.12 -21.28 -9.39
N LYS A 394 -2.76 -22.41 -9.07
CA LYS A 394 -3.87 -22.97 -9.85
C LYS A 394 -5.20 -22.26 -9.60
N ASP A 395 -5.33 -21.45 -8.55
CA ASP A 395 -6.55 -20.67 -8.34
C ASP A 395 -6.80 -19.71 -9.52
N SER A 396 -8.08 -19.47 -9.80
CA SER A 396 -8.59 -18.52 -10.79
C SER A 396 -7.98 -17.12 -10.73
N TYR A 397 -7.51 -16.67 -9.57
CA TYR A 397 -6.85 -15.36 -9.43
C TYR A 397 -5.33 -15.40 -9.57
N ALA A 398 -4.72 -16.59 -9.60
CA ALA A 398 -3.28 -16.80 -9.76
C ALA A 398 -2.43 -15.93 -8.80
N PHE A 399 -2.59 -16.11 -7.49
CA PHE A 399 -1.83 -15.34 -6.47
C PHE A 399 -0.32 -15.52 -6.60
N LEU A 400 0.11 -16.66 -7.13
CA LEU A 400 1.51 -16.98 -7.41
C LEU A 400 1.69 -17.42 -8.88
N LEU A 401 2.70 -16.86 -9.52
CA LEU A 401 3.16 -17.26 -10.84
C LEU A 401 4.38 -18.16 -10.69
N LYS A 402 4.32 -19.33 -11.34
CA LYS A 402 5.45 -20.25 -11.42
C LYS A 402 6.36 -19.81 -12.57
N VAL A 403 7.54 -19.27 -12.25
CA VAL A 403 8.50 -18.74 -13.23
C VAL A 403 9.38 -19.86 -13.78
N GLU A 404 9.86 -20.72 -12.90
CA GLU A 404 10.68 -21.88 -13.26
C GLU A 404 10.15 -23.14 -12.59
N THR A 405 10.34 -24.29 -13.25
CA THR A 405 9.98 -25.61 -12.72
C THR A 405 11.16 -26.33 -12.07
N LYS A 406 12.41 -25.94 -12.38
CA LYS A 406 13.62 -26.54 -11.82
C LYS A 406 13.78 -26.18 -10.34
N HIS A 407 14.43 -27.05 -9.56
CA HIS A 407 14.70 -26.86 -8.13
C HIS A 407 13.43 -26.63 -7.30
N PHE A 408 12.44 -27.51 -7.46
CA PHE A 408 11.12 -27.43 -6.79
C PHE A 408 10.31 -26.16 -7.10
N GLY A 409 10.77 -25.37 -8.08
CA GLY A 409 10.08 -24.23 -8.63
C GLY A 409 10.44 -22.89 -7.97
N LYS A 410 10.41 -21.86 -8.81
CA LYS A 410 10.54 -20.46 -8.41
C LYS A 410 9.22 -19.73 -8.59
N TRP A 411 8.85 -18.94 -7.59
CA TRP A 411 7.54 -18.30 -7.49
C TRP A 411 7.66 -16.78 -7.47
N LYS A 412 6.70 -16.10 -8.11
CA LYS A 412 6.62 -14.65 -8.18
C LYS A 412 5.20 -14.18 -7.89
N VAL A 413 5.07 -13.07 -7.17
CA VAL A 413 3.80 -12.36 -6.97
C VAL A 413 3.70 -11.21 -7.97
N ASP A 414 2.65 -11.17 -8.80
CA ASP A 414 2.37 -10.01 -9.65
C ASP A 414 1.50 -9.00 -8.90
N TYR A 415 2.15 -8.08 -8.19
CA TYR A 415 1.46 -7.02 -7.45
C TYR A 415 0.54 -6.16 -8.32
N LYS A 416 0.84 -5.95 -9.61
CA LYS A 416 0.00 -5.11 -10.49
C LYS A 416 -1.32 -5.79 -10.80
N GLN A 417 -1.26 -7.08 -11.15
CA GLN A 417 -2.48 -7.87 -11.39
C GLN A 417 -3.29 -8.02 -10.12
N MET A 418 -2.63 -8.32 -8.99
CA MET A 418 -3.29 -8.48 -7.70
C MET A 418 -3.94 -7.18 -7.21
N SER A 419 -3.28 -6.02 -7.36
CA SER A 419 -3.87 -4.72 -7.05
C SER A 419 -5.11 -4.44 -7.90
N ASN A 420 -5.04 -4.65 -9.22
CA ASN A 420 -6.21 -4.46 -10.11
C ASN A 420 -7.38 -5.37 -9.70
N LEU A 421 -7.08 -6.63 -9.37
CA LEU A 421 -8.08 -7.58 -8.90
C LEU A 421 -8.74 -7.14 -7.58
N LEU A 422 -7.95 -6.67 -6.62
CA LEU A 422 -8.46 -6.12 -5.36
C LEU A 422 -9.36 -4.91 -5.62
N GLN A 423 -8.96 -4.01 -6.51
CA GLN A 423 -9.76 -2.84 -6.88
C GLN A 423 -11.11 -3.26 -7.48
N GLU A 424 -11.13 -4.22 -8.40
CA GLU A 424 -12.35 -4.73 -9.02
C GLU A 424 -13.28 -5.40 -8.00
N LEU A 425 -12.74 -6.25 -7.13
CA LEU A 425 -13.52 -6.91 -6.09
C LEU A 425 -14.11 -5.93 -5.09
N GLN A 426 -13.36 -4.90 -4.68
CA GLN A 426 -13.90 -3.86 -3.81
C GLN A 426 -15.00 -3.06 -4.49
N TYR A 427 -14.82 -2.73 -5.77
CA TYR A 427 -15.85 -2.04 -6.55
C TYR A 427 -17.14 -2.88 -6.65
N GLU A 428 -17.01 -4.18 -6.93
CA GLU A 428 -18.14 -5.11 -6.94
C GLU A 428 -18.86 -5.17 -5.59
N LYS A 429 -18.12 -5.25 -4.47
CA LYS A 429 -18.69 -5.24 -3.11
C LYS A 429 -19.50 -3.97 -2.86
N VAL A 430 -19.00 -2.81 -3.29
CA VAL A 430 -19.74 -1.55 -3.12
C VAL A 430 -21.04 -1.56 -3.93
N ILE A 431 -21.02 -2.12 -5.15
CA ILE A 431 -22.24 -2.29 -5.95
C ILE A 431 -23.20 -3.30 -5.32
N GLU A 432 -22.68 -4.38 -4.75
CA GLU A 432 -23.49 -5.38 -4.05
C GLU A 432 -24.26 -4.78 -2.89
N HIS A 433 -23.59 -3.96 -2.08
CA HIS A 433 -24.21 -3.28 -0.96
C HIS A 433 -25.24 -2.22 -1.38
N LYS A 434 -25.05 -1.55 -2.52
CA LYS A 434 -25.97 -0.50 -3.01
C LYS A 434 -27.17 -1.04 -3.79
N PHE A 435 -26.96 -2.02 -4.66
CA PHE A 435 -27.94 -2.49 -5.66
C PHE A 435 -28.29 -3.98 -5.54
N GLY A 436 -27.62 -4.71 -4.65
CA GLY A 436 -27.84 -6.12 -4.41
C GLY A 436 -27.12 -7.06 -5.38
N CYS A 437 -27.30 -8.36 -5.15
CA CYS A 437 -26.60 -9.44 -5.85
C CYS A 437 -27.01 -9.60 -7.34
N VAL A 438 -28.21 -9.15 -7.72
CA VAL A 438 -28.67 -9.20 -9.11
C VAL A 438 -27.87 -8.20 -9.95
N ALA A 439 -27.66 -6.99 -9.43
CA ALA A 439 -26.90 -5.95 -10.12
C ALA A 439 -25.43 -6.35 -10.31
N THR A 440 -24.80 -6.95 -9.29
CA THR A 440 -23.42 -7.44 -9.40
C THR A 440 -23.29 -8.58 -10.41
N ARG A 441 -24.27 -9.48 -10.47
CA ARG A 441 -24.31 -10.54 -11.50
C ARG A 441 -24.36 -9.93 -12.91
N LEU A 442 -25.24 -8.95 -13.14
CA LEU A 442 -25.34 -8.27 -14.44
C LEU A 442 -24.04 -7.55 -14.80
N LEU A 443 -23.42 -6.87 -13.83
CA LEU A 443 -22.13 -6.21 -14.01
C LEU A 443 -21.02 -7.20 -14.40
N ARG A 444 -20.93 -8.36 -13.73
CA ARG A 444 -19.95 -9.41 -14.04
C ARG A 444 -20.13 -9.94 -15.46
N ILE A 445 -21.38 -10.20 -15.88
CA ILE A 445 -21.69 -10.66 -17.25
C ILE A 445 -21.27 -9.60 -18.27
N ILE A 446 -21.61 -8.32 -18.03
CA ILE A 446 -21.25 -7.22 -18.94
C ILE A 446 -19.71 -7.07 -19.02
N ARG A 447 -18.99 -7.23 -17.90
CA ARG A 447 -17.52 -7.19 -17.90
C ARG A 447 -16.92 -8.32 -18.73
N GLU A 448 -17.42 -9.54 -18.59
CA GLU A 448 -16.91 -10.71 -19.32
C GLU A 448 -17.19 -10.62 -20.82
N LYS A 449 -18.39 -10.16 -21.21
CA LYS A 449 -18.79 -10.04 -22.63
C LYS A 449 -18.38 -8.71 -23.27
N GLY A 450 -18.00 -7.72 -22.47
CA GLY A 450 -17.59 -6.38 -22.90
C GLY A 450 -18.76 -5.47 -23.27
N LYS A 451 -19.44 -5.75 -24.39
CA LYS A 451 -20.59 -4.97 -24.88
C LYS A 451 -21.78 -5.88 -25.09
N VAL A 452 -22.88 -5.60 -24.42
CA VAL A 452 -24.03 -6.51 -24.38
C VAL A 452 -25.32 -5.76 -24.65
N ASP A 453 -26.24 -6.36 -25.41
CA ASP A 453 -27.60 -5.87 -25.56
C ASP A 453 -28.53 -6.42 -24.45
N GLU A 454 -29.70 -5.83 -24.29
CA GLU A 454 -30.62 -6.21 -23.19
C GLU A 454 -31.14 -7.65 -23.35
N LYS A 455 -31.28 -8.12 -24.60
CA LYS A 455 -31.82 -9.44 -24.92
C LYS A 455 -30.80 -10.56 -24.62
N GLN A 456 -29.54 -10.38 -25.01
CA GLN A 456 -28.46 -11.31 -24.66
C GLN A 456 -28.20 -11.28 -23.16
N LEU A 457 -28.28 -10.10 -22.53
CA LEU A 457 -28.11 -10.03 -21.08
C LEU A 457 -29.22 -10.80 -20.35
N ALA A 458 -30.47 -10.70 -20.82
CA ALA A 458 -31.60 -11.47 -20.29
C ALA A 458 -31.42 -12.99 -20.45
N SER A 459 -30.92 -13.45 -21.60
CA SER A 459 -30.70 -14.88 -21.83
C SER A 459 -29.54 -15.43 -20.98
N ILE A 460 -28.42 -14.70 -20.84
CA ILE A 460 -27.26 -15.13 -20.04
C ILE A 460 -27.57 -15.07 -18.54
N ALA A 461 -28.29 -14.04 -18.09
CA ALA A 461 -28.59 -13.85 -16.67
C ALA A 461 -29.77 -14.72 -16.18
N PHE A 462 -30.50 -15.37 -17.09
CA PHE A 462 -31.75 -16.08 -16.83
C PHE A 462 -32.80 -15.21 -16.12
N LEU A 463 -32.98 -13.97 -16.60
CA LEU A 463 -33.91 -13.00 -16.04
C LEU A 463 -34.83 -12.43 -17.12
N LYS A 464 -36.04 -12.02 -16.73
CA LYS A 464 -36.95 -11.31 -17.63
C LYS A 464 -36.45 -9.89 -17.88
N GLN A 465 -36.55 -9.43 -19.12
CA GLN A 465 -36.12 -8.09 -19.55
C GLN A 465 -36.73 -6.95 -18.71
N GLN A 466 -37.99 -7.11 -18.28
CA GLN A 466 -38.70 -6.15 -17.43
C GLN A 466 -37.99 -5.86 -16.09
N HIS A 467 -37.31 -6.85 -15.50
CA HIS A 467 -36.60 -6.69 -14.23
C HIS A 467 -35.16 -6.18 -14.40
N ILE A 468 -34.56 -6.41 -15.57
CA ILE A 468 -33.19 -6.00 -15.87
C ILE A 468 -33.10 -4.50 -16.13
N ARG A 469 -34.06 -3.96 -16.90
CA ARG A 469 -34.06 -2.56 -17.31
C ARG A 469 -33.92 -1.54 -16.17
N PRO A 470 -34.70 -1.60 -15.07
CA PRO A 470 -34.55 -0.64 -13.98
C PRO A 470 -33.18 -0.74 -13.29
N ILE A 471 -32.62 -1.96 -13.18
CA ILE A 471 -31.29 -2.16 -12.59
C ILE A 471 -30.21 -1.58 -13.49
N LEU A 472 -30.29 -1.80 -14.81
CA LEU A 472 -29.36 -1.19 -15.77
C LEU A 472 -29.43 0.34 -15.73
N MET A 473 -30.63 0.91 -15.65
CA MET A 473 -30.79 2.35 -15.53
C MET A 473 -30.16 2.89 -14.25
N GLY A 474 -30.43 2.27 -13.10
CA GLY A 474 -29.80 2.67 -11.83
C GLY A 474 -28.27 2.56 -11.85
N LEU A 475 -27.72 1.52 -12.49
CA LEU A 475 -26.28 1.38 -12.69
C LEU A 475 -25.70 2.44 -13.63
N THR A 476 -26.44 2.86 -14.66
CA THR A 476 -26.02 3.95 -15.54
C THR A 476 -26.08 5.32 -14.84
N GLU A 477 -27.06 5.55 -13.98
CA GLU A 477 -27.20 6.80 -13.20
C GLU A 477 -26.02 7.01 -12.24
N VAL A 478 -25.55 5.94 -11.60
CA VAL A 478 -24.33 5.98 -10.75
C VAL A 478 -23.04 6.04 -11.58
N GLY A 479 -23.12 5.89 -12.91
CA GLY A 479 -21.95 5.89 -13.79
C GLY A 479 -21.14 4.59 -13.73
N ALA A 480 -21.74 3.49 -13.27
CA ALA A 480 -21.13 2.17 -13.31
C ALA A 480 -21.16 1.57 -14.73
N LEU A 481 -22.20 1.88 -15.50
CA LEU A 481 -22.37 1.45 -16.88
C LEU A 481 -22.44 2.65 -17.81
N ASP A 482 -21.84 2.51 -18.98
CA ASP A 482 -21.98 3.45 -20.09
C ASP A 482 -22.84 2.82 -21.19
N ILE A 483 -23.53 3.68 -21.95
CA ILE A 483 -24.40 3.28 -23.06
C ILE A 483 -23.71 3.66 -24.37
N GLN A 484 -23.64 2.71 -25.31
CA GLN A 484 -23.24 2.96 -26.69
C GLN A 484 -24.46 2.83 -27.62
N GLU A 485 -24.80 3.92 -28.30
CA GLU A 485 -25.82 3.96 -29.33
C GLU A 485 -25.22 3.55 -30.68
N ILE A 486 -25.83 2.57 -31.33
CA ILE A 486 -25.47 2.14 -32.69
C ILE A 486 -26.68 2.35 -33.61
N PRO A 487 -26.61 3.31 -34.55
CA PRO A 487 -27.71 3.54 -35.47
C PRO A 487 -27.78 2.44 -36.54
N ARG A 488 -28.96 1.87 -36.77
CA ARG A 488 -29.22 0.90 -37.85
C ARG A 488 -29.35 1.55 -39.22
N ARG A 489 -29.76 2.81 -39.25
CA ARG A 489 -29.97 3.62 -40.46
C ARG A 489 -29.20 4.93 -40.30
N SER A 490 -28.95 5.63 -41.42
CA SER A 490 -28.32 6.95 -41.41
C SER A 490 -29.04 7.93 -40.49
N GLU A 491 -30.36 7.83 -40.43
CA GLU A 491 -31.22 8.58 -39.53
C GLU A 491 -31.17 7.99 -38.11
N ARG A 492 -30.61 8.76 -37.17
CA ARG A 492 -30.50 8.43 -35.73
C ARG A 492 -31.84 8.61 -35.02
N LEU A 493 -32.87 7.89 -35.46
CA LEU A 493 -34.18 7.87 -34.82
C LEU A 493 -34.17 6.90 -33.62
N PRO A 494 -34.86 7.18 -32.51
CA PRO A 494 -34.89 6.28 -31.35
C PRO A 494 -35.34 4.85 -31.66
N SER A 495 -36.19 4.66 -32.68
CA SER A 495 -36.67 3.35 -33.14
C SER A 495 -35.64 2.58 -33.99
N SER A 496 -34.64 3.26 -34.55
CA SER A 496 -33.59 2.68 -35.39
C SER A 496 -32.27 2.49 -34.64
N ILE A 497 -32.18 2.79 -33.34
CA ILE A 497 -30.94 2.72 -32.55
C ILE A 497 -30.89 1.44 -31.73
N PHE A 498 -29.73 0.77 -31.72
CA PHE A 498 -29.38 -0.26 -30.76
C PHE A 498 -28.64 0.36 -29.57
N LEU A 499 -29.00 -0.04 -28.36
CA LEU A 499 -28.30 0.32 -27.14
C LEU A 499 -27.46 -0.86 -26.68
N LEU A 500 -26.15 -0.64 -26.56
CA LEU A 500 -25.23 -1.59 -25.95
C LEU A 500 -24.72 -1.04 -24.62
N TRP A 501 -24.82 -1.85 -23.58
CA TRP A 501 -24.24 -1.53 -22.28
C TRP A 501 -22.82 -2.08 -22.21
N PHE A 502 -21.92 -1.28 -21.65
CA PHE A 502 -20.55 -1.70 -21.40
C PHE A 502 -20.03 -1.08 -20.10
N HIS A 503 -19.04 -1.75 -19.50
CA HIS A 503 -18.41 -1.30 -18.27
C HIS A 503 -16.98 -0.81 -18.54
N LYS A 504 -16.68 0.44 -18.15
CA LYS A 504 -15.32 0.99 -18.15
C LYS A 504 -14.86 1.18 -16.71
N PHE A 505 -14.07 0.23 -16.23
CA PHE A 505 -13.60 0.22 -14.84
C PHE A 505 -12.88 1.50 -14.43
N SER A 506 -11.94 2.01 -15.23
CA SER A 506 -11.17 3.21 -14.89
C SER A 506 -12.04 4.46 -14.68
N ARG A 507 -13.10 4.61 -15.48
CA ARG A 507 -14.04 5.72 -15.36
C ARG A 507 -14.93 5.55 -14.13
N ALA A 508 -15.54 4.38 -14.00
CA ALA A 508 -16.42 4.04 -12.89
C ALA A 508 -15.72 4.16 -11.53
N LYS A 509 -14.45 3.74 -11.47
CA LYS A 509 -13.57 3.90 -10.32
C LYS A 509 -13.35 5.36 -9.96
N SER A 510 -13.09 6.21 -10.94
CA SER A 510 -12.85 7.65 -10.72
C SER A 510 -14.09 8.34 -10.16
N ILE A 511 -15.27 8.04 -10.71
CA ILE A 511 -16.57 8.56 -10.22
C ILE A 511 -16.80 8.12 -8.78
N LEU A 512 -16.59 6.83 -8.49
CA LEU A 512 -16.80 6.30 -7.15
C LEU A 512 -15.82 6.87 -6.12
N ILE A 513 -14.56 7.12 -6.51
CA ILE A 513 -13.58 7.81 -5.64
C ILE A 513 -14.06 9.23 -5.31
N ASP A 514 -14.57 9.96 -6.30
CA ASP A 514 -15.08 11.33 -6.12
C ASP A 514 -16.30 11.36 -5.19
N ASP A 515 -17.23 10.42 -5.36
CA ASP A 515 -18.36 10.24 -4.46
C ASP A 515 -17.89 9.97 -3.02
N ILE A 516 -16.88 9.11 -2.83
CA ILE A 516 -16.37 8.81 -1.48
C ILE A 516 -15.70 10.05 -0.87
N TYR A 517 -14.93 10.84 -1.62
CA TYR A 517 -14.38 12.11 -1.10
C TYR A 517 -15.47 13.08 -0.66
N GLN A 518 -16.56 13.15 -1.43
CA GLN A 518 -17.72 13.96 -1.04
C GLN A 518 -18.36 13.43 0.25
N GLN A 519 -18.53 12.11 0.40
CA GLN A 519 -19.07 11.52 1.62
C GLN A 519 -18.17 11.74 2.84
N ILE A 520 -16.85 11.59 2.69
CA ILE A 520 -15.91 11.88 3.79
C ILE A 520 -15.99 13.37 4.18
N SER A 521 -16.09 14.27 3.21
CA SER A 521 -16.28 15.71 3.47
C SER A 521 -17.59 15.98 4.22
N HIS A 522 -18.68 15.29 3.86
CA HIS A 522 -19.94 15.36 4.58
C HIS A 522 -19.81 14.89 6.03
N CYS A 523 -19.13 13.76 6.27
CA CYS A 523 -18.87 13.24 7.61
C CYS A 523 -18.03 14.23 8.45
N HIS A 524 -16.98 14.82 7.89
CA HIS A 524 -16.17 15.84 8.58
C HIS A 524 -17.00 17.09 8.91
N ARG A 525 -17.77 17.60 7.95
CA ARG A 525 -18.66 18.76 8.18
C ARG A 525 -19.69 18.46 9.26
N HIS A 526 -20.26 17.25 9.25
CA HIS A 526 -21.20 16.80 10.27
C HIS A 526 -20.55 16.76 11.66
N LEU A 527 -19.37 16.15 11.78
CA LEU A 527 -18.60 16.11 13.03
C LEU A 527 -18.36 17.54 13.57
N LYS A 528 -17.88 18.43 12.70
CA LYS A 528 -17.58 19.82 13.07
C LYS A 528 -18.82 20.58 13.53
N ASN A 529 -19.97 20.33 12.92
CA ASN A 529 -21.24 20.93 13.33
C ASN A 529 -21.71 20.40 14.69
N GLU A 530 -21.62 19.10 14.93
CA GLU A 530 -21.95 18.48 16.22
C GLU A 530 -21.07 19.04 17.36
N LEU A 531 -19.76 19.21 17.12
CA LEU A 531 -18.85 19.81 18.09
C LEU A 531 -19.15 21.29 18.33
N LYS A 532 -19.50 22.05 17.29
CA LYS A 532 -19.88 23.47 17.40
C LYS A 532 -21.15 23.68 18.21
N GLN A 533 -22.18 22.86 18.00
CA GLN A 533 -23.43 22.95 18.76
C GLN A 533 -23.20 22.83 20.28
N ARG A 534 -22.22 22.00 20.67
CA ARG A 534 -21.88 21.71 22.07
C ARG A 534 -20.60 22.38 22.55
N GLN A 535 -20.14 23.43 21.87
CA GLN A 535 -18.88 24.11 22.18
C GLN A 535 -18.79 24.59 23.64
N LYS A 536 -19.89 25.04 24.24
CA LYS A 536 -19.93 25.48 25.65
C LYS A 536 -19.53 24.36 26.61
N LEU A 537 -20.01 23.14 26.37
CA LEU A 537 -19.67 21.95 27.14
C LEU A 537 -18.19 21.58 26.94
N LEU A 538 -17.73 21.57 25.69
CA LEU A 538 -16.32 21.27 25.36
C LEU A 538 -15.34 22.26 26.01
N VAL A 539 -15.69 23.56 26.04
CA VAL A 539 -14.88 24.59 26.73
C VAL A 539 -14.86 24.38 28.24
N LYS A 540 -15.95 23.88 28.86
CA LYS A 540 -15.94 23.50 30.28
C LYS A 540 -15.02 22.32 30.55
N ILE A 541 -15.05 21.29 29.69
CA ILE A 541 -14.23 20.08 29.81
C ILE A 541 -12.75 20.38 29.59
N ALA A 542 -12.42 21.29 28.67
CA ALA A 542 -11.05 21.68 28.36
C ALA A 542 -10.35 22.46 29.50
N ARG A 543 -11.07 22.82 30.58
CA ARG A 543 -10.45 23.44 31.77
C ARG A 543 -9.64 22.39 32.53
N THR A 544 -8.40 22.73 32.86
CA THR A 544 -7.48 21.86 33.61
C THR A 544 -8.05 21.32 34.91
N ASP A 545 -8.91 22.09 35.58
CA ASP A 545 -9.52 21.71 36.86
C ASP A 545 -10.62 20.64 36.71
N VAL A 546 -11.19 20.53 35.51
CA VAL A 546 -12.27 19.59 35.16
C VAL A 546 -11.72 18.37 34.43
N GLN A 547 -10.60 18.54 33.73
CA GLN A 547 -9.86 17.48 33.08
C GLN A 547 -9.55 16.36 34.11
N GLU A 548 -9.86 15.11 33.76
CA GLU A 548 -9.74 13.91 34.62
C GLU A 548 -10.79 13.74 35.74
N ARG A 549 -11.44 14.82 36.22
CA ARG A 549 -12.53 14.75 37.23
C ARG A 549 -13.93 14.95 36.63
N GLU A 550 -14.12 14.49 35.40
CA GLU A 550 -15.36 14.70 34.63
C GLU A 550 -16.61 14.12 35.34
N LYS A 551 -16.45 12.97 36.01
CA LYS A 551 -17.55 12.27 36.68
C LYS A 551 -17.98 12.91 38.00
N GLU A 552 -17.11 13.71 38.62
CA GLU A 552 -17.36 14.31 39.93
C GLU A 552 -17.84 15.77 39.80
N LEU A 553 -17.30 16.51 38.83
CA LEU A 553 -17.50 17.95 38.71
C LEU A 553 -18.64 18.34 37.76
N LEU A 554 -18.98 17.50 36.77
CA LEU A 554 -20.09 17.80 35.87
C LEU A 554 -21.43 17.29 36.42
N PRO A 555 -22.54 18.01 36.19
CA PRO A 555 -23.86 17.51 36.51
C PRO A 555 -24.23 16.30 35.63
N LEU A 556 -25.09 15.41 36.14
CA LEU A 556 -25.49 14.16 35.49
C LEU A 556 -25.98 14.36 34.04
N ASN A 557 -26.69 15.45 33.75
CA ASN A 557 -27.15 15.76 32.39
C ASN A 557 -25.99 16.05 31.43
N GLU A 558 -25.02 16.86 31.85
CA GLU A 558 -23.83 17.18 31.04
C GLU A 558 -22.93 15.94 30.86
N GLN A 559 -22.88 15.05 31.85
CA GLN A 559 -22.19 13.76 31.72
C GLN A 559 -22.82 12.86 30.66
N GLN A 560 -24.16 12.74 30.67
CA GLN A 560 -24.88 11.96 29.66
C GLN A 560 -24.72 12.55 28.26
N GLU A 561 -24.80 13.88 28.14
CA GLU A 561 -24.52 14.56 26.88
C GLU A 561 -23.10 14.27 26.39
N LEU A 562 -22.10 14.36 27.26
CA LEU A 562 -20.70 14.08 26.94
C LEU A 562 -20.51 12.64 26.42
N ILE A 563 -21.14 11.65 27.06
CA ILE A 563 -21.12 10.26 26.59
C ILE A 563 -21.73 10.16 25.19
N ASN A 564 -22.87 10.83 24.96
CA ASN A 564 -23.51 10.85 23.66
C ASN A 564 -22.63 11.51 22.58
N VAL A 565 -21.94 12.62 22.90
CA VAL A 565 -21.01 13.27 21.96
C VAL A 565 -19.87 12.34 21.59
N ARG A 566 -19.20 11.74 22.59
CA ARG A 566 -18.08 10.80 22.34
C ARG A 566 -18.54 9.61 21.49
N ALA A 567 -19.73 9.08 21.75
CA ALA A 567 -20.29 7.99 20.95
C ALA A 567 -20.61 8.39 19.50
N ILE A 568 -21.08 9.61 19.27
CA ILE A 568 -21.32 10.15 17.91
C ILE A 568 -19.98 10.38 17.19
N GLU A 569 -19.01 11.00 17.87
CA GLU A 569 -17.67 11.23 17.35
C GLU A 569 -16.99 9.92 16.94
N GLU A 570 -16.99 8.92 17.82
CA GLU A 570 -16.42 7.60 17.54
C GLU A 570 -17.09 6.94 16.32
N LYS A 571 -18.42 7.00 16.21
CA LYS A 571 -19.17 6.44 15.07
C LYS A 571 -18.78 7.13 13.76
N ILE A 572 -18.70 8.45 13.74
CA ILE A 572 -18.36 9.22 12.53
C ILE A 572 -16.91 8.99 12.13
N LEU A 573 -15.98 9.01 13.08
CA LEU A 573 -14.57 8.72 12.82
C LEU A 573 -14.40 7.29 12.27
N THR A 574 -15.10 6.32 12.86
CA THR A 574 -15.11 4.92 12.34
C THR A 574 -15.63 4.85 10.91
N GLN A 575 -16.66 5.61 10.56
CA GLN A 575 -17.15 5.69 9.18
C GLN A 575 -16.11 6.31 8.24
N ILE A 576 -15.47 7.41 8.63
CA ILE A 576 -14.38 8.04 7.85
C ILE A 576 -13.25 7.03 7.60
N PHE A 577 -12.83 6.29 8.63
CA PHE A 577 -11.80 5.26 8.49
C PHE A 577 -12.22 4.14 7.52
N ARG A 578 -13.47 3.70 7.54
CA ARG A 578 -13.98 2.68 6.61
C ARG A 578 -14.00 3.20 5.17
N LEU A 579 -14.40 4.45 4.95
CA LEU A 579 -14.41 5.08 3.64
C LEU A 579 -12.98 5.31 3.10
N ASP A 580 -12.05 5.77 3.93
CA ASP A 580 -10.64 5.91 3.53
C ASP A 580 -10.00 4.56 3.20
N ARG A 581 -10.39 3.46 3.87
CA ARG A 581 -9.93 2.10 3.50
C ARG A 581 -10.32 1.76 2.05
N ILE A 582 -11.54 2.12 1.64
CA ILE A 582 -12.00 1.88 0.26
C ILE A 582 -11.18 2.74 -0.72
N ILE A 583 -10.92 4.01 -0.40
CA ILE A 583 -10.08 4.88 -1.24
C ILE A 583 -8.67 4.31 -1.38
N MET A 584 -8.08 3.84 -0.29
CA MET A 584 -6.73 3.28 -0.31
C MET A 584 -6.64 2.11 -1.29
N ILE A 585 -7.60 1.18 -1.27
CA ILE A 585 -7.63 0.06 -2.20
C ILE A 585 -7.82 0.54 -3.65
N LEU A 586 -8.77 1.45 -3.90
CA LEU A 586 -9.10 1.90 -5.26
C LEU A 586 -8.05 2.79 -5.93
N ARG A 587 -7.32 3.58 -5.13
CA ARG A 587 -6.41 4.62 -5.62
C ARG A 587 -4.93 4.28 -5.43
N ASP A 588 -4.56 3.72 -4.28
CA ASP A 588 -3.16 3.63 -3.86
C ASP A 588 -2.52 2.26 -4.08
N TYR A 589 -3.33 1.20 -4.18
CA TYR A 589 -2.85 -0.13 -4.60
C TYR A 589 -2.61 -0.14 -6.11
#